data_AF-A0A3N8HXN9-F1
#
_entry.id   AF-A0A3N8HXN9-F1
#
_cell.length_a   1.000
_cell.length_b   1.000
_cell.length_c   1.000
_cell.angle_alpha   90.00
_cell.angle_beta   90.00
_cell.angle_gamma   90.00
#
_symmetry.space_group_name_H-M   'P 1'
#
loop_
_entity.id
_entity.type
_entity.pdbx_description
1 polymer ?
#
loop_
_entity_poly.entity_id
_entity_poly.type
_entity_poly.pdbx_seq_one_letter_code
_entity_poly.pdbx_strand_id
1 'polypeptide(L)' 'MTLADLQAAAPRPIEPGIVETGPFYERGSRGGYFTANGSAFHWYEEGGIAPDCCMSRDVALLVARDCLRPMLAEAA' A
#
# COMPACT_ATOMS: atom_id res chain seq x y z
N MET A 1 -16.76 -2.90 -11.99
CA MET A 1 -16.42 -2.18 -10.75
C MET A 1 -17.70 -1.66 -10.13
N THR A 2 -17.96 -2.01 -8.88
CA THR A 2 -19.16 -1.67 -8.12
C THR A 2 -18.92 -0.43 -7.23
N LEU A 3 -19.99 0.15 -6.68
CA LEU A 3 -19.86 1.22 -5.67
C LEU A 3 -19.10 0.73 -4.42
N ALA A 4 -19.31 -0.53 -4.02
CA ALA A 4 -18.57 -1.14 -2.93
C ALA A 4 -17.07 -1.24 -3.23
N ASP A 5 -16.70 -1.57 -4.47
CA ASP A 5 -15.28 -1.60 -4.90
C ASP A 5 -14.66 -0.20 -4.85
N LEU A 6 -15.40 0.83 -5.29
CA LEU A 6 -14.95 2.22 -5.22
C LEU A 6 -14.73 2.69 -3.77
N GLN A 7 -15.66 2.34 -2.88
CA GLN A 7 -15.56 2.67 -1.46
C GLN A 7 -14.41 1.92 -0.78
N ALA A 8 -14.21 0.65 -1.12
CA ALA A 8 -13.10 -0.16 -0.61
C ALA A 8 -11.74 0.35 -1.08
N ALA A 9 -11.66 0.93 -2.28
CA ALA A 9 -10.44 1.49 -2.85
C ALA A 9 -10.10 2.89 -2.34
N ALA A 10 -10.99 3.53 -1.57
CA ALA A 10 -10.78 4.88 -1.06
C ALA A 10 -9.52 4.96 -0.17
N PRO A 11 -8.72 6.05 -0.28
CA PRO A 11 -7.58 6.26 0.59
C PRO A 11 -8.00 6.27 2.07
N ARG A 12 -7.31 5.48 2.89
CA ARG A 12 -7.55 5.37 4.33
C ARG A 12 -6.24 5.56 5.11
N PRO A 13 -6.18 6.48 6.09
CA PRO A 13 -5.06 6.52 7.02
C PRO A 13 -5.03 5.22 7.83
N ILE A 14 -3.86 4.59 7.91
CA ILE A 14 -3.69 3.37 8.72
C ILE A 14 -2.72 3.59 9.88
N GLU A 15 -1.72 4.47 9.71
CA GLU A 15 -0.72 4.86 10.69
C GLU A 15 -0.33 6.34 10.48
N PRO A 16 0.26 7.02 11.47
CA PRO A 16 0.79 8.37 11.29
C PRO A 16 1.74 8.44 10.09
N GLY A 17 1.42 9.26 9.10
CA GLY A 17 2.22 9.43 7.88
C GLY A 17 2.08 8.31 6.84
N ILE A 18 1.19 7.33 7.05
CA ILE A 18 0.94 6.22 6.11
C ILE A 18 -0.54 6.15 5.73
N VAL A 19 -0.82 6.25 4.43
CA VAL A 19 -2.15 6.09 3.85
C VAL A 19 -2.17 4.86 2.96
N GLU A 20 -3.15 3.99 3.13
CA GLU A 20 -3.38 2.86 2.25
C GLU A 20 -4.44 3.22 1.21
N THR A 21 -4.21 2.86 -0.05
CA THR A 21 -5.18 2.99 -1.15
C THR A 21 -5.38 1.64 -1.85
N GLY A 22 -6.62 1.31 -2.22
CA GLY A 22 -7.02 -0.03 -2.67
C GLY A 22 -7.74 -0.83 -1.56
N PRO A 23 -8.14 -2.08 -1.78
CA PRO A 23 -7.69 -2.91 -2.88
C PRO A 23 -8.33 -2.56 -4.22
N PHE A 24 -7.51 -2.62 -5.26
CA PHE A 24 -7.92 -2.69 -6.66
C PHE A 24 -7.88 -4.15 -7.12
N TYR A 25 -8.75 -4.47 -8.08
CA TYR A 25 -8.72 -5.76 -8.77
C TYR A 25 -8.22 -5.52 -10.19
N GLU A 26 -6.96 -5.88 -10.46
CA GLU A 26 -6.35 -5.75 -11.79
C GLU A 26 -5.76 -7.10 -12.21
N ARG A 27 -6.06 -7.54 -13.44
CA ARG A 27 -5.48 -8.75 -14.07
C ARG A 27 -5.57 -10.04 -13.23
N GLY A 28 -6.65 -10.17 -12.45
CA GLY A 28 -6.87 -11.33 -11.57
C GLY A 28 -6.10 -11.29 -10.25
N SER A 29 -5.34 -10.21 -9.99
CA SER A 29 -4.71 -9.95 -8.70
C SER A 29 -5.49 -8.87 -7.94
N ARG A 30 -5.66 -9.09 -6.64
CA ARG A 30 -6.10 -8.05 -5.70
C ARG A 30 -4.87 -7.36 -5.15
N GLY A 31 -4.83 -6.04 -5.13
CA GLY A 31 -3.63 -5.32 -4.68
C GLY A 31 -3.91 -3.88 -4.30
N GLY A 32 -2.93 -3.20 -3.74
CA GLY A 32 -3.05 -1.81 -3.33
C GLY A 32 -1.68 -1.17 -3.18
N TYR A 33 -1.63 0.00 -2.56
CA TYR A 33 -0.37 0.61 -2.21
C TYR A 33 -0.48 1.42 -0.92
N PHE A 34 0.64 1.57 -0.23
CA PHE A 34 0.80 2.54 0.84
C PHE A 34 1.49 3.78 0.28
N THR A 35 1.08 4.97 0.72
CA THR A 35 1.85 6.19 0.54
C THR A 35 2.47 6.62 1.86
N ALA A 36 3.78 6.86 1.85
CA ALA A 36 4.53 7.39 2.98
C ALA A 36 5.66 8.27 2.44
N ASN A 37 5.88 9.44 3.03
CA ASN A 37 6.89 10.41 2.59
C ASN A 37 6.88 10.69 1.07
N GLY A 38 5.70 10.82 0.47
CA GLY A 38 5.54 11.04 -0.97
C GLY A 38 5.89 9.84 -1.87
N SER A 39 6.30 8.70 -1.31
CA SER A 39 6.62 7.47 -2.03
C SER A 39 5.46 6.47 -1.97
N ALA A 40 5.27 5.67 -3.03
CA ALA A 40 4.24 4.63 -3.10
C ALA A 40 4.86 3.22 -3.00
N PHE A 41 4.29 2.38 -2.15
CA PHE A 41 4.74 1.02 -1.87
C PHE A 41 3.63 0.03 -2.24
N HIS A 42 3.76 -0.61 -3.41
CA HIS A 42 2.73 -1.48 -3.97
C HIS A 42 2.74 -2.87 -3.36
N TRP A 43 1.56 -3.42 -3.12
CA TRP A 43 1.36 -4.79 -2.66
C TRP A 43 0.30 -5.51 -3.48
N TYR A 44 0.41 -6.83 -3.55
CA TYR A 44 -0.53 -7.71 -4.22
C TYR A 44 -0.80 -8.94 -3.36
N GLU A 45 -2.03 -9.43 -3.38
CA GLU A 45 -2.41 -10.71 -2.80
C GLU A 45 -1.94 -11.83 -3.72
N GLU A 46 -1.45 -12.90 -3.09
CA GLU A 46 -0.98 -14.10 -3.77
C GLU A 46 -2.19 -14.78 -4.43
N GLY A 47 -2.29 -14.70 -5.75
CA GLY A 47 -3.46 -15.19 -6.48
C GLY A 47 -3.61 -14.78 -7.94
N GLY A 48 -2.66 -14.03 -8.53
CA GLY A 48 -2.70 -13.66 -9.94
C GLY A 48 -1.31 -13.39 -10.53
N ILE A 49 -1.26 -12.82 -11.75
CA ILE A 49 -0.02 -12.49 -12.47
C ILE A 49 0.56 -11.19 -11.89
N ALA A 50 0.97 -11.24 -10.62
CA ALA A 50 1.71 -10.16 -10.00
C ALA A 50 3.13 -10.13 -10.61
N PRO A 51 3.68 -8.96 -11.04
CA PRO A 51 5.06 -8.89 -11.48
C PRO A 51 6.04 -9.35 -10.38
N ASP A 52 7.21 -9.86 -10.75
CA ASP A 52 8.19 -10.44 -9.80
C ASP A 52 8.68 -9.45 -8.71
N CYS A 53 8.43 -8.16 -8.88
CA CYS A 53 8.72 -7.10 -7.91
C CYS A 53 7.61 -6.86 -6.87
N CYS A 54 6.55 -7.68 -6.84
CA CYS A 54 5.42 -7.48 -5.95
C CYS A 54 5.71 -7.89 -4.51
N MET A 55 5.38 -7.00 -3.57
CA MET A 55 5.42 -7.29 -2.15
C MET A 55 4.07 -7.85 -1.68
N SER A 56 4.09 -8.68 -0.64
CA SER A 56 2.89 -8.89 0.16
C SER A 56 2.48 -7.58 0.84
N ARG A 57 1.21 -7.47 1.27
CA ARG A 57 0.72 -6.28 1.98
C ARG A 57 1.57 -5.96 3.21
N ASP A 58 1.96 -6.96 3.97
CA ASP A 58 2.75 -6.77 5.19
C ASP A 58 4.18 -6.31 4.89
N VAL A 59 4.80 -6.83 3.82
CA VAL A 59 6.13 -6.39 3.39
C VAL A 59 6.08 -4.94 2.89
N ALA A 60 5.09 -4.58 2.07
CA ALA A 60 4.94 -3.19 1.62
C ALA A 60 4.71 -2.23 2.79
N LEU A 61 3.96 -2.64 3.81
CA LEU A 61 3.75 -1.85 5.02
C LEU A 61 5.05 -1.67 5.83
N LEU A 62 5.85 -2.73 5.96
CA LEU A 62 7.15 -2.67 6.62
C LEU A 62 8.07 -1.66 5.94
N VAL A 63 8.16 -1.71 4.60
CA VAL A 63 9.00 -0.78 3.83
C VAL A 63 8.48 0.67 3.95
N ALA A 64 7.16 0.87 3.93
CA ALA A 64 6.57 2.19 4.14
C ALA A 64 6.93 2.79 5.53
N ARG A 65 6.93 1.97 6.59
CA ARG A 65 7.36 2.38 7.92
C ARG A 65 8.86 2.71 7.96
N ASP A 66 9.69 1.88 7.34
CA ASP A 66 11.13 2.13 7.28
C ASP A 66 11.47 3.42 6.51
N CYS A 67 10.66 3.79 5.52
CA CYS A 67 10.80 5.07 4.80
C CYS A 67 10.57 6.30 5.70
N LEU A 68 9.74 6.17 6.75
CA LEU A 68 9.47 7.26 7.71
C LEU A 68 10.51 7.34 8.85
N ARG A 69 11.26 6.27 9.11
CA ARG A 69 12.24 6.22 10.22
C ARG A 69 13.30 7.33 10.18
N PRO A 70 13.91 7.66 9.03
CA PRO A 70 14.88 8.77 8.96
C PRO A 70 14.26 10.11 9.36
N MET A 71 13.01 10.38 8.98
CA MET A 71 12.33 11.64 9.28
C MET A 71 11.96 11.78 10.77
N LEU A 72 11.57 10.68 11.41
CA LEU A 72 11.26 10.68 12.85
C LEU A 72 12.53 10.87 13.70
N ALA A 73 13.69 10.41 13.21
CA ALA A 73 14.97 10.62 13.88
C ALA A 73 15.49 12.06 13.77
N GLU A 74 15.14 12.78 12.70
CA GLU A 74 15.50 14.20 12.54
C GLU A 74 14.52 15.18 13.22
N ALA A 75 13.35 14.71 13.66
CA ALA A 75 12.32 15.52 14.31
C ALA A 75 12.35 15.48 15.85
N ALA A 76 13.31 14.76 16.45
CA ALA A 76 13.49 14.59 17.90
C ALA A 76 14.71 15.38 18.41
#